data_AF-A0A7S3PB34-F1
#
_entry.id   AF-A0A7S3PB34-F1
#
_cell.length_a   1.000
_cell.length_b   1.000
_cell.length_c   1.000
_cell.angle_alpha   90.00
_cell.angle_beta   90.00
_cell.angle_gamma   90.00
#
_symmetry.space_group_name_H-M   'P 1'
#
loop_
_entity.id
_entity.type
_entity.pdbx_description
1 polymer ?
#
loop_
_entity_poly.entity_id
_entity_poly.type
_entity_poly.pdbx_seq_one_letter_code
_entity_poly.pdbx_strand_id
1 'polypeptide(L)'
;MEASMLCFVEEVLGLTSTSVFIGKLNPVTAIRMAIKELGEDKEKYWLGESPLEKAKVSQWVSFTKDLHHSKDFGEGKKLQVLMILEKELKNSSFLGSKAHQTLADVAIYFCLHELVSSMKPQQLVSEFPAVARWFNQAQNSTLPKKKDVKLKLIDFVLPDAFDLLGSNGNGANVASSTDKNKGKKGKMDKAKPDGKGKVKNKTDNEIKKKDTKPSKPVAADAAADQPLITMLDIRVGRIVSIEKHPEKDKIYCEQIELGEEKPRSIASGLVEFYPEPSVLVDRKVLVLCNLKPRKMGNFMSNGMVLCASNPDKSKVEVVDPPEAAQVGDKVSFPTLGDNSKYEAWAPNKVAKKKIFENVAPNLKTNGNKEPVWIGPDNKEHNFVVADAKCSVPTISDGNVS
;
A
#
# COMPACT_ATOMS: atom_id res chain seq x y z
N MET A 1 21.84 7.56 -21.79
CA MET A 1 21.89 6.38 -20.91
C MET A 1 23.17 5.58 -21.14
N GLU A 2 23.41 5.04 -22.34
CA GLU A 2 24.58 4.19 -22.65
C GLU A 2 25.93 4.84 -22.32
N ALA A 3 26.17 6.08 -22.75
CA ALA A 3 27.42 6.81 -22.44
C ALA A 3 27.64 7.02 -20.92
N SER A 4 26.57 7.20 -20.15
CA SER A 4 26.64 7.40 -18.69
C SER A 4 26.85 6.08 -17.95
N MET A 5 26.26 4.99 -18.45
CA MET A 5 26.53 3.64 -17.96
C MET A 5 27.96 3.18 -18.27
N LEU A 6 28.49 3.52 -19.45
CA LEU A 6 29.90 3.29 -19.80
C LEU A 6 30.85 3.99 -18.81
N CYS A 7 30.58 5.25 -18.49
CA CYS A 7 31.35 6.00 -17.50
C CYS A 7 31.29 5.36 -16.09
N PHE A 8 30.12 4.83 -15.68
CA PHE A 8 30.00 4.06 -14.44
C PHE A 8 30.87 2.79 -14.46
N VAL A 9 30.87 2.05 -15.57
CA VAL A 9 31.69 0.83 -15.73
C VAL A 9 33.18 1.14 -15.63
N GLU A 10 33.63 2.20 -16.28
CA GLU A 10 35.04 2.57 -16.30
C GLU A 10 35.51 3.15 -14.96
N GLU A 11 34.77 4.09 -14.38
CA GLU A 11 35.23 4.82 -13.20
C GLU A 11 34.88 4.15 -11.86
N VAL A 12 33.73 3.46 -11.78
CA VAL A 12 33.26 2.86 -10.52
C VAL A 12 33.63 1.38 -10.44
N LEU A 13 33.50 0.64 -11.54
CA LEU A 13 33.85 -0.78 -11.57
C LEU A 13 35.34 -1.01 -11.91
N GLY A 14 35.99 -0.07 -12.60
CA GLY A 14 37.38 -0.15 -13.01
C GLY A 14 37.61 -1.05 -14.23
N LEU A 15 36.59 -1.22 -15.07
CA LEU A 15 36.60 -2.10 -16.24
C LEU A 15 36.73 -1.29 -17.54
N THR A 16 37.50 -1.77 -18.52
CA THR A 16 37.63 -1.07 -19.81
C THR A 16 36.39 -1.30 -20.69
N SER A 17 35.86 -0.23 -21.32
CA SER A 17 34.62 -0.24 -22.14
C SER A 17 34.51 -1.39 -23.15
N THR A 18 35.63 -1.84 -23.71
CA THR A 18 35.70 -2.89 -24.74
C THR A 18 35.31 -4.27 -24.21
N SER A 19 35.35 -4.51 -22.90
CA SER A 19 35.00 -5.80 -22.28
C SER A 19 33.50 -5.97 -21.99
N VAL A 20 32.75 -4.86 -21.86
CA VAL A 20 31.38 -4.91 -21.32
C VAL A 20 30.31 -4.76 -22.40
N PHE A 21 30.54 -4.00 -23.46
CA PHE A 21 29.54 -3.81 -24.53
C PHE A 21 29.71 -4.82 -25.68
N ILE A 22 29.32 -6.07 -25.44
CA ILE A 22 29.07 -7.02 -26.52
C ILE A 22 27.80 -6.55 -27.22
N GLY A 23 27.93 -6.03 -28.45
CA GLY A 23 26.94 -5.24 -29.21
C GLY A 23 25.60 -5.87 -29.58
N LYS A 24 25.02 -6.69 -28.70
CA LYS A 24 23.63 -7.21 -28.74
C LYS A 24 23.00 -7.39 -27.34
N LEU A 25 23.72 -7.17 -26.24
CA LEU A 25 23.17 -7.31 -24.88
C LEU A 25 22.68 -5.96 -24.32
N ASN A 26 21.61 -6.01 -23.52
CA ASN A 26 21.16 -4.88 -22.72
C ASN A 26 22.32 -4.41 -21.80
N PRO A 27 22.61 -3.10 -21.72
CA PRO A 27 23.71 -2.55 -20.91
C PRO A 27 23.74 -3.05 -19.47
N VAL A 28 22.60 -3.21 -18.82
CA VAL A 28 22.50 -3.70 -17.43
C VAL A 28 22.91 -5.18 -17.33
N THR A 29 22.60 -5.98 -18.35
CA THR A 29 22.98 -7.41 -18.36
C THR A 29 24.47 -7.57 -18.57
N ALA A 30 25.04 -6.75 -19.47
CA ALA A 30 26.47 -6.65 -19.69
C ALA A 30 27.22 -6.27 -18.39
N ILE A 31 26.75 -5.25 -17.68
CA ILE A 31 27.33 -4.83 -16.40
C ILE A 31 27.25 -5.94 -15.35
N ARG A 32 26.10 -6.63 -15.25
CA ARG A 32 25.94 -7.75 -14.32
C ARG A 32 26.93 -8.89 -14.59
N MET A 33 27.18 -9.21 -15.86
CA MET A 33 28.17 -10.23 -16.23
C MET A 33 29.57 -9.80 -15.85
N ALA A 34 29.93 -8.56 -16.15
CA ALA A 34 31.25 -8.02 -15.85
C ALA A 34 31.54 -7.95 -14.34
N ILE A 35 30.53 -7.68 -13.50
CA ILE A 35 30.67 -7.69 -12.04
C ILE A 35 31.03 -9.07 -11.49
N LYS A 36 30.58 -10.16 -12.13
CA LYS A 36 30.95 -11.53 -11.71
C LYS A 36 32.43 -11.84 -11.96
N GLU A 37 33.09 -11.09 -12.83
CA GLU A 37 34.50 -11.28 -13.17
C GLU A 37 35.44 -10.42 -12.30
N LEU A 38 34.89 -9.50 -11.49
CA LEU A 38 35.65 -8.52 -10.69
C LEU A 38 36.17 -9.04 -9.34
N GLY A 39 35.97 -10.32 -9.05
CA GLY A 39 36.34 -10.96 -7.78
C GLY A 39 35.22 -10.97 -6.74
N GLU A 40 35.34 -11.87 -5.77
CA GLU A 40 34.26 -12.25 -4.85
C GLU A 40 33.76 -11.07 -3.99
N ASP A 41 34.64 -10.16 -3.59
CA ASP A 41 34.29 -9.01 -2.74
C ASP A 41 33.47 -7.96 -3.50
N LYS A 42 33.86 -7.66 -4.75
CA LYS A 42 33.11 -6.73 -5.61
C LYS A 42 31.79 -7.35 -6.07
N GLU A 43 31.77 -8.67 -6.31
CA GLU A 43 30.54 -9.39 -6.62
C GLU A 43 29.55 -9.31 -5.45
N LYS A 44 30.00 -9.60 -4.22
CA LYS A 44 29.19 -9.49 -3.00
C LYS A 44 28.68 -8.07 -2.78
N TYR A 45 29.53 -7.06 -2.96
CA TYR A 45 29.11 -5.67 -2.81
C TYR A 45 28.00 -5.29 -3.83
N TRP A 46 28.21 -5.54 -5.13
CA TRP A 46 27.30 -5.05 -6.15
C TRP A 46 26.08 -5.93 -6.40
N LEU A 47 26.20 -7.24 -6.17
CA LEU A 47 25.12 -8.21 -6.37
C LEU A 47 24.43 -8.61 -5.07
N GLY A 48 24.95 -8.23 -3.91
CA GLY A 48 24.39 -8.58 -2.60
C GLY A 48 25.23 -9.63 -1.88
N GLU A 49 25.31 -9.51 -0.55
CA GLU A 49 26.14 -10.39 0.28
C GLU A 49 25.37 -11.67 0.63
N SER A 50 24.09 -11.52 0.98
CA SER A 50 23.22 -12.64 1.33
C SER A 50 22.49 -13.22 0.11
N PRO A 51 22.06 -14.51 0.15
CA PRO A 51 21.24 -15.10 -0.90
C PRO A 51 19.95 -14.30 -1.17
N LEU A 52 19.37 -13.70 -0.14
CA LEU A 52 18.16 -12.88 -0.25
C LEU A 52 18.42 -11.56 -1.00
N GLU A 53 19.53 -10.89 -0.69
CA GLU A 53 19.95 -9.67 -1.40
C GLU A 53 20.28 -9.98 -2.86
N LYS A 54 20.99 -11.08 -3.12
CA LYS A 54 21.29 -11.56 -4.48
C LYS A 54 20.02 -11.81 -5.30
N ALA A 55 19.00 -12.42 -4.69
CA ALA A 55 17.71 -12.61 -5.32
C ALA A 55 17.02 -11.27 -5.60
N LYS A 56 17.03 -10.34 -4.64
CA LYS A 56 16.41 -9.02 -4.77
C LYS A 56 17.09 -8.16 -5.86
N VAL A 57 18.42 -8.11 -5.89
CA VAL A 57 19.19 -7.42 -6.93
C VAL A 57 18.90 -8.04 -8.30
N SER A 58 18.88 -9.38 -8.39
CA SER A 58 18.56 -10.08 -9.63
C SER A 58 17.15 -9.76 -10.14
N GLN A 59 16.17 -9.68 -9.25
CA GLN A 59 14.78 -9.34 -9.58
C GLN A 59 14.69 -7.93 -10.18
N TRP A 60 15.29 -6.93 -9.53
CA TRP A 60 15.30 -5.54 -10.03
C TRP A 60 16.07 -5.41 -11.33
N VAL A 61 17.21 -6.08 -11.47
CA VAL A 61 17.96 -6.08 -12.74
C VAL A 61 17.13 -6.70 -13.86
N SER A 62 16.41 -7.80 -13.61
CA SER A 62 15.49 -8.37 -14.61
C SER A 62 14.36 -7.40 -14.95
N PHE A 63 13.78 -6.72 -13.96
CA PHE A 63 12.73 -5.72 -14.17
C PHE A 63 13.18 -4.59 -15.11
N THR A 64 14.45 -4.16 -15.07
CA THR A 64 14.96 -3.15 -16.02
C THR A 64 14.90 -3.59 -17.49
N LYS A 65 14.94 -4.89 -17.79
CA LYS A 65 14.80 -5.40 -19.16
C LYS A 65 13.40 -5.12 -19.69
N ASP A 66 12.38 -5.24 -18.85
CA ASP A 66 10.99 -4.98 -19.21
C ASP A 66 10.76 -3.48 -19.44
N LEU A 67 11.50 -2.62 -18.73
CA LEU A 67 11.49 -1.17 -18.91
C LEU A 67 12.16 -0.72 -20.23
N HIS A 68 13.21 -1.40 -20.69
CA HIS A 68 14.03 -0.97 -21.83
C HIS A 68 13.47 -1.39 -23.22
N HIS A 69 12.64 -2.45 -23.30
CA HIS A 69 12.14 -2.98 -24.58
C HIS A 69 10.88 -2.30 -25.11
N SER A 70 10.19 -1.51 -24.30
CA SER A 70 8.90 -0.92 -24.68
C SER A 70 9.11 0.45 -25.34
N LYS A 71 9.16 0.50 -26.68
CA LYS A 71 9.05 1.77 -27.43
C LYS A 71 7.75 2.53 -27.09
N ASP A 72 6.76 1.84 -26.53
CA ASP A 72 5.49 2.38 -26.01
C ASP A 72 5.43 2.39 -24.48
N PHE A 73 6.48 2.86 -23.81
CA PHE A 73 6.40 3.10 -22.36
C PHE A 73 5.61 4.39 -22.11
N GLY A 74 4.28 4.31 -22.30
CA GLY A 74 3.34 5.39 -22.07
C GLY A 74 3.34 5.87 -20.61
N GLU A 75 2.94 7.12 -20.38
CA GLU A 75 2.96 7.79 -19.07
C GLU A 75 2.30 6.96 -17.95
N GLY A 76 1.25 6.18 -18.27
CA GLY A 76 0.57 5.32 -17.29
C GLY A 76 1.42 4.16 -16.75
N LYS A 77 2.21 3.48 -17.60
CA LYS A 77 3.12 2.40 -17.14
C LYS A 77 4.31 2.98 -16.37
N LYS A 78 4.76 4.17 -16.77
CA LYS A 78 5.80 4.95 -16.08
C LYS A 78 5.39 5.29 -14.64
N LEU A 79 4.15 5.73 -14.45
CA LEU A 79 3.62 6.02 -13.11
C LEU A 79 3.49 4.76 -12.24
N GLN A 80 3.09 3.63 -12.81
CA GLN A 80 3.05 2.35 -12.08
C GLN A 80 4.43 1.95 -11.55
N VAL A 81 5.50 2.19 -12.31
CA VAL A 81 6.87 1.92 -11.86
C VAL A 81 7.26 2.80 -10.66
N LEU A 82 6.90 4.09 -10.69
CA LEU A 82 7.13 5.00 -9.57
C LEU A 82 6.36 4.55 -8.32
N MET A 83 5.13 4.06 -8.47
CA MET A 83 4.35 3.50 -7.35
C MET A 83 4.98 2.25 -6.75
N ILE A 84 5.50 1.34 -7.58
CA ILE A 84 6.21 0.14 -7.11
C ILE A 84 7.47 0.55 -6.33
N LEU A 85 8.24 1.50 -6.87
CA LEU A 85 9.46 1.98 -6.21
C LEU A 85 9.15 2.70 -4.90
N GLU A 86 8.12 3.53 -4.84
CA GLU A 86 7.71 4.22 -3.62
C GLU A 86 7.40 3.23 -2.50
N LYS A 87 6.66 2.16 -2.82
CA LYS A 87 6.34 1.10 -1.86
C LYS A 87 7.60 0.41 -1.33
N GLU A 88 8.54 0.08 -2.20
CA GLU A 88 9.77 -0.65 -1.85
C GLU A 88 10.78 0.22 -1.08
N LEU A 89 10.85 1.50 -1.42
CA LEU A 89 11.78 2.47 -0.84
C LEU A 89 11.24 3.15 0.43
N LYS A 90 9.96 2.94 0.78
CA LYS A 90 9.33 3.51 1.98
C LYS A 90 10.07 3.14 3.26
N ASN A 91 10.55 1.90 3.34
CA ASN A 91 11.27 1.35 4.50
C ASN A 91 12.73 0.99 4.18
N SER A 92 13.21 1.29 2.96
CA SER A 92 14.52 0.88 2.49
C SER A 92 15.29 2.04 1.90
N SER A 93 16.54 2.23 2.32
CA SER A 93 17.41 3.26 1.75
C SER A 93 17.85 2.95 0.32
N PHE A 94 17.97 1.66 -0.03
CA PHE A 94 18.36 1.14 -1.33
C PHE A 94 17.46 -0.05 -1.75
N LEU A 95 17.46 -0.40 -3.04
CA LEU A 95 16.59 -1.43 -3.61
C LEU A 95 17.09 -2.86 -3.35
N GLY A 96 18.41 -3.06 -3.38
CA GLY A 96 19.02 -4.39 -3.28
C GLY A 96 19.56 -4.76 -1.89
N SER A 97 20.05 -3.77 -1.14
CA SER A 97 20.68 -3.94 0.17
C SER A 97 20.10 -2.94 1.18
N LYS A 98 20.23 -3.22 2.47
CA LYS A 98 19.87 -2.27 3.54
C LYS A 98 20.99 -1.28 3.87
N ALA A 99 22.24 -1.63 3.54
CA ALA A 99 23.42 -0.91 4.00
C ALA A 99 24.05 -0.03 2.92
N HIS A 100 23.99 -0.46 1.66
CA HIS A 100 24.74 0.18 0.57
C HIS A 100 24.02 0.08 -0.77
N GLN A 101 24.51 0.88 -1.71
CA GLN A 101 23.99 0.90 -3.05
C GLN A 101 24.43 -0.35 -3.83
N THR A 102 23.49 -0.96 -4.56
CA THR A 102 23.73 -2.16 -5.37
C THR A 102 23.55 -1.88 -6.86
N LEU A 103 23.85 -2.85 -7.72
CA LEU A 103 23.60 -2.75 -9.15
C LEU A 103 22.13 -2.46 -9.48
N ALA A 104 21.18 -2.92 -8.65
CA ALA A 104 19.76 -2.64 -8.83
C ALA A 104 19.45 -1.14 -8.79
N ASP A 105 20.03 -0.42 -7.84
CA ASP A 105 19.83 1.01 -7.68
C ASP A 105 20.37 1.78 -8.89
N VAL A 106 21.58 1.41 -9.33
CA VAL A 106 22.24 2.00 -10.50
C VAL A 106 21.40 1.78 -11.76
N ALA A 107 20.95 0.55 -11.98
CA ALA A 107 20.21 0.16 -13.17
C ALA A 107 18.86 0.89 -13.26
N ILE A 108 18.11 0.91 -12.16
CA ILE A 108 16.80 1.58 -12.10
C ILE A 108 16.95 3.10 -12.21
N TYR A 109 17.97 3.69 -11.56
CA TYR A 109 18.26 5.12 -11.67
C TYR A 109 18.44 5.56 -13.12
N PHE A 110 19.31 4.87 -13.87
CA PHE A 110 19.55 5.23 -15.26
C PHE A 110 18.31 5.00 -16.15
N CYS A 111 17.55 3.92 -15.92
CA CYS A 111 16.32 3.65 -16.67
C CYS A 111 15.24 4.71 -16.46
N LEU A 112 15.12 5.24 -15.24
CA LEU A 112 14.08 6.22 -14.89
C LEU A 112 14.54 7.67 -15.00
N HIS A 113 15.82 7.91 -15.26
CA HIS A 113 16.37 9.26 -15.31
C HIS A 113 15.63 10.18 -16.29
N GLU A 114 15.32 9.69 -17.49
CA GLU A 114 14.59 10.46 -18.51
C GLU A 114 13.17 10.83 -18.05
N LEU A 115 12.47 9.88 -17.44
CA LEU A 115 11.12 10.10 -16.89
C LEU A 115 11.16 11.12 -15.76
N VAL A 116 12.00 10.90 -14.77
CA VAL A 116 12.08 11.77 -13.59
C VAL A 116 12.55 13.17 -13.99
N SER A 117 13.45 13.29 -14.97
CA SER A 117 13.90 14.58 -15.54
C SER A 117 12.81 15.35 -16.29
N SER A 118 11.78 14.64 -16.79
CA SER A 118 10.63 15.23 -17.47
C SER A 118 9.53 15.73 -16.52
N MET A 119 9.53 15.26 -15.26
CA MET A 119 8.55 15.64 -14.24
C MET A 119 8.99 16.89 -13.47
N LYS A 120 8.03 17.57 -12.84
CA LYS A 120 8.34 18.67 -11.91
C LYS A 120 8.90 18.09 -10.60
N PRO A 121 10.09 18.50 -10.13
CA PRO A 121 10.71 17.89 -8.94
C PRO A 121 9.81 17.93 -7.69
N GLN A 122 9.13 19.04 -7.44
CA GLN A 122 8.25 19.22 -6.28
C GLN A 122 7.00 18.34 -6.34
N GLN A 123 6.51 18.04 -7.55
CA GLN A 123 5.40 17.11 -7.72
C GLN A 123 5.83 15.69 -7.35
N LEU A 124 7.03 15.28 -7.79
CA LEU A 124 7.59 13.98 -7.41
C LEU A 124 7.80 13.88 -5.89
N VAL A 125 8.29 14.94 -5.24
CA VAL A 125 8.46 14.96 -3.78
C VAL A 125 7.12 14.82 -3.04
N SER A 126 6.04 15.43 -3.55
CA SER A 126 4.72 15.35 -2.92
C SER A 126 4.00 14.02 -3.17
N GLU A 127 4.15 13.43 -4.35
CA GLU A 127 3.45 12.19 -4.74
C GLU A 127 4.25 10.92 -4.40
N PHE A 128 5.58 11.00 -4.48
CA PHE A 128 6.51 9.88 -4.30
C PHE A 128 7.74 10.29 -3.46
N PRO A 129 7.54 10.62 -2.17
CA PRO A 129 8.61 11.12 -1.30
C PRO A 129 9.78 10.13 -1.11
N ALA A 130 9.50 8.82 -1.02
CA ALA A 130 10.56 7.82 -0.88
C ALA A 130 11.38 7.67 -2.17
N VAL A 131 10.73 7.72 -3.33
CA VAL A 131 11.41 7.73 -4.63
C VAL A 131 12.26 8.99 -4.78
N ALA A 132 11.73 10.17 -4.44
CA ALA A 132 12.48 11.43 -4.53
C ALA A 132 13.74 11.40 -3.63
N ARG A 133 13.61 10.92 -2.38
CA ARG A 133 14.73 10.71 -1.47
C ARG A 133 15.77 9.76 -2.07
N TRP A 134 15.32 8.58 -2.52
CA TRP A 134 16.20 7.57 -3.09
C TRP A 134 16.88 8.05 -4.36
N PHE A 135 16.18 8.75 -5.25
CA PHE A 135 16.74 9.28 -6.49
C PHE A 135 17.79 10.35 -6.20
N ASN A 136 17.52 11.22 -5.22
CA ASN A 136 18.50 12.20 -4.73
C ASN A 136 19.74 11.50 -4.12
N GLN A 137 19.54 10.43 -3.36
CA GLN A 137 20.64 9.64 -2.83
C GLN A 137 21.44 8.97 -3.96
N ALA A 138 20.76 8.36 -4.92
CA ALA A 138 21.37 7.66 -6.05
C ALA A 138 22.20 8.62 -6.90
N GLN A 139 21.70 9.82 -7.28
CA GLN A 139 22.49 10.75 -8.10
C GLN A 139 23.80 11.20 -7.41
N ASN A 140 23.78 11.34 -6.07
CA ASN A 140 24.95 11.76 -5.30
C ASN A 140 25.91 10.61 -4.95
N SER A 141 25.45 9.36 -5.07
CA SER A 141 26.23 8.15 -4.75
C SER A 141 26.76 7.43 -6.01
N THR A 142 26.01 7.47 -7.11
CA THR A 142 26.22 6.65 -8.33
C THR A 142 27.05 7.34 -9.38
N LEU A 143 26.97 8.66 -9.47
CA LEU A 143 27.60 9.39 -10.57
C LEU A 143 29.10 9.56 -10.29
N PRO A 144 29.96 9.23 -11.27
CA PRO A 144 31.37 9.54 -11.16
C PRO A 144 31.55 11.04 -10.91
N LYS A 145 32.42 11.39 -9.97
CA LYS A 145 32.68 12.80 -9.58
C LYS A 145 33.35 13.62 -10.68
N LYS A 146 33.76 13.00 -11.79
CA LYS A 146 34.33 13.66 -12.96
C LYS A 146 33.25 14.25 -13.87
N LYS A 147 33.58 15.40 -14.45
CA LYS A 147 32.67 16.35 -15.11
C LYS A 147 32.04 15.89 -16.44
N ASP A 148 32.35 14.68 -16.92
CA ASP A 148 31.96 14.23 -18.26
C ASP A 148 30.61 13.47 -18.32
N VAL A 149 29.89 13.38 -17.18
CA VAL A 149 28.56 12.78 -17.15
C VAL A 149 27.53 13.73 -17.78
N LYS A 150 27.07 13.42 -19.00
CA LYS A 150 26.01 14.14 -19.72
C LYS A 150 24.59 13.93 -19.17
N LEU A 151 24.41 13.75 -17.85
CA LEU A 151 23.09 13.60 -17.24
C LEU A 151 22.68 14.89 -16.54
N LYS A 152 21.43 15.30 -16.76
CA LYS A 152 20.83 16.43 -16.04
C LYS A 152 20.62 16.03 -14.57
N LEU A 153 21.36 16.64 -13.65
CA LEU A 153 21.10 16.48 -12.22
C LEU A 153 19.77 17.15 -11.86
N ILE A 154 19.01 16.51 -10.98
CA ILE A 154 17.69 17.00 -10.55
C ILE A 154 17.81 17.42 -9.09
N ASP A 155 17.60 18.70 -8.83
CA ASP A 155 17.60 19.20 -7.46
C ASP A 155 16.22 18.99 -6.84
N PHE A 156 16.17 18.16 -5.79
CA PHE A 156 14.97 17.91 -5.01
C PHE A 156 15.04 18.76 -3.75
N VAL A 157 14.15 19.74 -3.64
CA VAL A 157 13.91 20.44 -2.38
C VAL A 157 13.10 19.49 -1.50
N LEU A 158 13.80 18.67 -0.71
CA LEU A 158 13.19 17.74 0.23
C LEU A 158 12.82 18.49 1.53
N PRO A 159 11.62 18.31 2.09
CA PRO A 159 11.28 18.85 3.41
C PRO A 159 12.24 18.30 4.46
N ASP A 160 12.67 19.15 5.41
CA ASP A 160 13.47 18.70 6.53
C ASP A 160 12.70 17.64 7.33
N ALA A 161 13.40 16.58 7.75
CA ALA A 161 12.81 15.43 8.43
C ALA A 161 12.03 15.79 9.72
N PHE A 162 12.19 17.02 10.23
CA PHE A 162 11.53 17.55 11.42
C PHE A 162 10.11 18.07 11.16
N ASP A 163 9.75 18.45 9.93
CA ASP A 163 8.44 19.02 9.59
C ASP A 163 7.31 17.98 9.45
N LEU A 164 7.64 16.69 9.43
CA LEU A 164 6.67 15.59 9.32
C LEU A 164 6.16 15.08 10.68
N LEU A 165 6.68 15.60 11.80
CA LEU A 165 6.28 15.27 13.17
C LEU A 165 5.62 16.47 13.87
N GLY A 166 4.50 16.94 13.34
CA GLY A 166 3.45 17.68 14.07
C GLY A 166 3.73 19.15 14.40
N SER A 167 2.83 20.03 13.95
CA SER A 167 2.51 21.27 14.66
C SER A 167 1.08 21.73 14.34
N ASN A 168 0.20 21.51 15.30
CA ASN A 168 -1.01 22.31 15.51
C ASN A 168 -0.62 23.36 16.57
N GLY A 169 -0.44 24.63 16.19
CA GLY A 169 -0.11 25.68 17.15
C GLY A 169 0.63 26.88 16.56
N ASN A 170 -0.13 27.98 16.42
CA ASN A 170 0.30 29.37 16.29
C ASN A 170 1.80 29.71 16.27
N GLY A 171 2.21 30.31 15.15
CA GLY A 171 2.87 31.61 15.10
C GLY A 171 4.21 31.74 15.81
N ALA A 172 5.29 31.62 15.06
CA ALA A 172 6.45 32.49 15.20
C ALA A 172 7.28 32.45 13.91
N ASN A 173 7.34 33.60 13.27
CA ASN A 173 8.20 33.89 12.14
C ASN A 173 9.64 33.99 12.69
N VAL A 174 10.53 33.09 12.28
CA VAL A 174 11.98 33.28 12.47
C VAL A 174 12.64 33.10 11.11
N ALA A 175 12.78 34.24 10.42
CA ALA A 175 13.61 34.38 9.23
C ALA A 175 15.08 34.21 9.61
N SER A 176 15.78 33.31 8.91
CA SER A 176 17.23 33.34 8.82
C SER A 176 17.65 34.44 7.84
N SER A 177 18.51 35.30 8.35
CA SER A 177 19.29 36.34 7.69
C SER A 177 19.89 35.93 6.34
N THR A 178 19.66 36.74 5.31
CA THR A 178 20.74 37.23 4.45
C THR A 178 20.43 38.67 4.02
N ASP A 179 21.42 39.53 4.28
CA ASP A 179 21.53 40.91 3.82
C ASP A 179 21.14 41.12 2.36
N LYS A 180 20.27 42.10 2.10
CA LYS A 180 20.65 43.28 1.31
C LYS A 180 19.65 44.42 1.48
N ASN A 181 20.21 45.51 1.98
CA ASN A 181 19.65 46.80 2.31
C ASN A 181 19.26 47.63 1.06
N LYS A 182 18.04 48.18 1.02
CA LYS A 182 17.76 49.63 0.80
C LYS A 182 16.26 49.92 0.67
N GLY A 183 15.78 50.93 1.41
CA GLY A 183 14.82 51.88 0.82
C GLY A 183 13.46 52.15 1.47
N LYS A 184 13.39 52.34 2.79
CA LYS A 184 12.67 53.42 3.53
C LYS A 184 11.29 53.96 3.08
N LYS A 185 10.43 54.13 4.12
CA LYS A 185 9.25 55.03 4.33
C LYS A 185 7.92 54.47 3.82
N GLY A 186 6.82 54.42 4.57
CA GLY A 186 6.45 54.94 5.89
C GLY A 186 4.92 55.18 5.86
N LYS A 187 4.18 54.44 6.70
CA LYS A 187 3.36 54.92 7.83
C LYS A 187 1.95 55.44 7.51
N MET A 188 0.97 54.80 8.18
CA MET A 188 -0.27 55.36 8.78
C MET A 188 -1.30 55.98 7.80
N ASP A 189 -2.63 55.92 7.97
CA ASP A 189 -3.44 55.83 9.18
C ASP A 189 -4.90 55.43 8.86
N LYS A 190 -5.64 55.21 9.94
CA LYS A 190 -7.07 54.89 10.08
C LYS A 190 -8.05 55.80 9.30
N ALA A 191 -9.21 55.24 8.93
CA ALA A 191 -10.55 55.61 9.44
C ALA A 191 -11.68 55.45 8.40
N LYS A 192 -12.78 54.85 8.87
CA LYS A 192 -14.18 54.89 8.38
C LYS A 192 -14.75 56.34 8.55
N PRO A 193 -15.99 56.73 8.16
CA PRO A 193 -17.10 55.99 7.52
C PRO A 193 -18.01 56.77 6.51
N ASP A 194 -18.98 56.03 5.96
CA ASP A 194 -20.38 56.37 5.58
C ASP A 194 -20.76 57.39 4.49
N GLY A 195 -21.63 56.93 3.55
CA GLY A 195 -22.70 57.78 2.99
C GLY A 195 -23.28 57.42 1.60
N LYS A 196 -24.44 56.71 1.60
CA LYS A 196 -25.60 56.75 0.64
C LYS A 196 -25.35 56.43 -0.85
N GLY A 197 -25.91 55.34 -1.42
CA GLY A 197 -27.28 55.20 -1.98
C GLY A 197 -27.34 55.74 -3.44
N LYS A 198 -27.82 55.10 -4.52
CA LYS A 198 -28.95 54.17 -4.72
C LYS A 198 -28.94 53.59 -6.18
N VAL A 199 -29.17 52.27 -6.29
CA VAL A 199 -29.95 51.44 -7.27
C VAL A 199 -29.65 51.29 -8.78
N LYS A 200 -29.75 50.00 -9.19
CA LYS A 200 -30.19 49.32 -10.45
C LYS A 200 -29.04 48.85 -11.36
N ASN A 201 -28.99 47.60 -11.86
CA ASN A 201 -29.92 46.46 -11.83
C ASN A 201 -29.17 45.16 -12.23
N LYS A 202 -29.77 44.01 -11.86
CA LYS A 202 -29.78 42.70 -12.53
C LYS A 202 -28.67 41.64 -12.30
N THR A 203 -29.13 40.61 -11.56
CA THR A 203 -29.04 39.14 -11.76
C THR A 203 -27.71 38.40 -11.64
N ASP A 204 -27.72 37.56 -10.59
CA ASP A 204 -27.23 36.19 -10.48
C ASP A 204 -25.73 35.91 -10.64
N ASN A 205 -25.03 35.93 -9.50
CA ASN A 205 -24.18 34.81 -9.10
C ASN A 205 -23.75 34.87 -7.62
N GLU A 206 -23.33 33.71 -7.11
CA GLU A 206 -22.53 33.44 -5.90
C GLU A 206 -23.21 33.24 -4.53
N ILE A 207 -23.41 31.95 -4.27
CA ILE A 207 -22.99 31.21 -3.08
C ILE A 207 -21.94 31.94 -2.23
N LYS A 208 -22.29 32.27 -0.98
CA LYS A 208 -21.33 32.53 0.10
C LYS A 208 -21.62 31.69 1.34
N LYS A 209 -20.54 31.05 1.80
CA LYS A 209 -20.32 30.34 3.06
C LYS A 209 -20.75 31.12 4.30
N LYS A 210 -21.23 30.35 5.30
CA LYS A 210 -20.97 30.39 6.76
C LYS A 210 -22.25 29.95 7.50
N ASP A 211 -22.26 29.19 8.59
CA ASP A 211 -21.25 28.80 9.56
C ASP A 211 -21.69 27.48 10.22
N THR A 212 -20.71 26.73 10.70
CA THR A 212 -20.81 25.67 11.70
C THR A 212 -21.57 26.10 12.97
N LYS A 213 -22.42 25.24 13.54
CA LYS A 213 -22.29 24.55 14.85
C LYS A 213 -23.64 23.85 15.24
N PRO A 214 -23.71 23.09 16.35
CA PRO A 214 -23.55 21.64 16.47
C PRO A 214 -24.88 20.91 16.73
N SER A 215 -25.08 19.70 16.20
CA SER A 215 -26.14 18.81 16.69
C SER A 215 -25.58 17.81 17.72
N LYS A 216 -26.21 17.88 18.89
CA LYS A 216 -25.98 17.21 20.19
C LYS A 216 -25.80 15.67 20.12
N PRO A 217 -25.26 15.07 21.20
CA PRO A 217 -24.87 13.67 21.27
C PRO A 217 -26.10 12.77 21.21
N VAL A 218 -25.98 11.71 20.40
CA VAL A 218 -26.97 10.65 20.32
C VAL A 218 -27.06 9.97 21.68
N ALA A 219 -28.27 9.90 22.21
CA ALA A 219 -28.59 9.28 23.49
C ALA A 219 -28.07 7.83 23.56
N ALA A 220 -27.68 7.47 24.78
CA ALA A 220 -27.01 6.23 25.17
C ALA A 220 -27.75 4.97 24.72
N ASP A 221 -27.11 4.20 23.85
CA ASP A 221 -27.23 2.74 23.84
C ASP A 221 -26.07 2.21 24.70
N ALA A 222 -26.34 1.31 25.63
CA ALA A 222 -25.38 0.67 26.56
C ALA A 222 -24.27 -0.18 25.87
N ALA A 223 -24.01 0.05 24.59
CA ALA A 223 -23.07 -0.69 23.76
C ALA A 223 -21.89 0.17 23.26
N ALA A 224 -21.69 1.36 23.85
CA ALA A 224 -20.60 2.26 23.52
C ALA A 224 -19.21 1.78 24.00
N ASP A 225 -19.15 0.68 24.75
CA ASP A 225 -17.93 0.20 25.44
C ASP A 225 -17.41 -1.17 24.95
N GLN A 226 -17.95 -1.71 23.85
CA GLN A 226 -17.40 -2.91 23.22
C GLN A 226 -16.65 -2.60 21.91
N PRO A 227 -15.52 -3.26 21.62
CA PRO A 227 -14.79 -3.09 20.37
C PRO A 227 -15.66 -3.44 19.15
N LEU A 228 -15.54 -2.68 18.05
CA LEU A 228 -16.41 -2.87 16.88
C LEU A 228 -16.35 -4.28 16.28
N ILE A 229 -15.17 -4.91 16.31
CA ILE A 229 -14.98 -6.26 15.78
C ILE A 229 -15.83 -7.30 16.51
N THR A 230 -16.09 -7.12 17.81
CA THR A 230 -16.84 -8.10 18.62
C THR A 230 -18.34 -8.07 18.35
N MET A 231 -18.81 -7.01 17.68
CA MET A 231 -20.20 -6.89 17.23
C MET A 231 -20.46 -7.72 15.96
N LEU A 232 -19.42 -8.18 15.26
CA LEU A 232 -19.51 -9.07 14.11
C LEU A 232 -19.59 -10.53 14.57
N ASP A 233 -20.45 -11.33 13.93
CA ASP A 233 -20.56 -12.77 14.19
C ASP A 233 -19.70 -13.51 13.17
N ILE A 234 -18.48 -13.89 13.54
CA ILE A 234 -17.55 -14.61 12.68
C ILE A 234 -17.41 -16.03 13.21
N ARG A 235 -17.70 -17.02 12.37
CA ARG A 235 -17.68 -18.44 12.75
C ARG A 235 -16.93 -19.30 11.76
N VAL A 236 -16.50 -20.46 12.23
CA VAL A 236 -15.95 -21.52 11.38
C VAL A 236 -17.10 -22.19 10.63
N GLY A 237 -17.01 -22.22 9.30
CA GLY A 237 -17.91 -22.98 8.45
C GLY A 237 -17.18 -24.04 7.64
N ARG A 238 -17.89 -25.06 7.18
CA ARG A 238 -17.38 -26.06 6.23
C ARG A 238 -18.15 -25.97 4.92
N ILE A 239 -17.45 -25.85 3.80
CA ILE A 239 -18.07 -25.81 2.48
C ILE A 239 -18.52 -27.24 2.12
N VAL A 240 -19.83 -27.46 2.04
CA VAL A 240 -20.43 -28.76 1.72
C VAL A 240 -20.54 -28.95 0.21
N SER A 241 -20.95 -27.90 -0.49
CA SER A 241 -21.01 -27.89 -1.95
C SER A 241 -20.68 -26.51 -2.51
N ILE A 242 -20.22 -26.49 -3.75
CA ILE A 242 -19.84 -25.27 -4.46
C ILE A 242 -20.17 -25.44 -5.94
N GLU A 243 -20.88 -24.46 -6.49
CA GLU A 243 -21.29 -24.44 -7.89
C GLU A 243 -20.99 -23.07 -8.50
N LYS A 244 -20.67 -23.01 -9.79
CA LYS A 244 -20.52 -21.70 -10.47
C LYS A 244 -21.88 -21.03 -10.57
N HIS A 245 -21.92 -19.72 -10.30
CA HIS A 245 -23.16 -18.97 -10.42
C HIS A 245 -23.61 -18.93 -11.90
N PRO A 246 -24.87 -19.28 -12.22
CA PRO A 246 -25.33 -19.46 -13.60
C PRO A 246 -25.24 -18.21 -14.48
N GLU A 247 -25.33 -17.02 -13.86
CA GLU A 247 -25.28 -15.72 -14.58
C GLU A 247 -24.02 -14.89 -14.28
N LYS A 248 -23.09 -15.40 -13.46
CA LYS A 248 -21.95 -14.60 -12.94
C LYS A 248 -20.68 -15.44 -12.93
N ASP A 249 -19.89 -15.30 -13.99
CA ASP A 249 -18.69 -16.12 -14.24
C ASP A 249 -17.62 -16.05 -13.13
N LYS A 250 -17.61 -14.96 -12.35
CA LYS A 250 -16.63 -14.74 -11.27
C LYS A 250 -17.11 -15.19 -9.90
N ILE A 251 -18.34 -15.67 -9.79
CA ILE A 251 -18.99 -15.96 -8.51
C ILE A 251 -19.24 -17.45 -8.37
N TYR A 252 -18.90 -17.99 -7.20
CA TYR A 252 -19.35 -19.29 -6.75
C TYR A 252 -20.57 -19.14 -5.84
N CYS A 253 -21.40 -20.18 -5.83
CA CYS A 253 -22.53 -20.39 -4.94
C CYS A 253 -22.16 -21.56 -4.02
N GLU A 254 -21.85 -21.25 -2.76
CA GLU A 254 -21.49 -22.24 -1.76
C GLU A 254 -22.66 -22.58 -0.84
N GLN A 255 -22.73 -23.85 -0.43
CA GLN A 255 -23.50 -24.27 0.75
C GLN A 255 -22.53 -24.49 1.90
N ILE A 256 -22.61 -23.68 2.94
CA ILE A 256 -21.66 -23.71 4.06
C ILE A 256 -22.37 -24.11 5.34
N GLU A 257 -21.94 -25.22 5.94
CA GLU A 257 -22.38 -25.68 7.25
C GLU A 257 -21.75 -24.83 8.35
N LEU A 258 -22.54 -24.35 9.30
CA LEU A 258 -22.12 -23.42 10.38
C LEU A 258 -22.57 -23.88 11.78
N GLY A 259 -22.94 -25.17 11.92
CA GLY A 259 -23.53 -25.70 13.16
C GLY A 259 -24.99 -25.27 13.37
N GLU A 260 -25.64 -24.79 12.31
CA GLU A 260 -27.06 -24.45 12.26
C GLU A 260 -27.88 -25.63 11.71
N GLU A 261 -29.21 -25.55 11.80
CA GLU A 261 -30.11 -26.60 11.30
C GLU A 261 -29.90 -26.90 9.81
N LYS A 262 -29.54 -25.87 9.02
CA LYS A 262 -29.31 -25.99 7.58
C LYS A 262 -28.04 -25.22 7.17
N PRO A 263 -27.29 -25.73 6.17
CA PRO A 263 -26.24 -24.95 5.54
C PRO A 263 -26.77 -23.63 5.00
N ARG A 264 -25.92 -22.60 5.02
CA ARG A 264 -26.23 -21.30 4.44
C ARG A 264 -25.77 -21.25 3.00
N SER A 265 -26.64 -20.71 2.14
CA SER A 265 -26.29 -20.26 0.80
C SER A 265 -25.45 -19.00 0.87
N ILE A 266 -24.19 -19.07 0.44
CA ILE A 266 -23.24 -17.96 0.40
C ILE A 266 -22.72 -17.83 -1.03
N ALA A 267 -22.42 -16.61 -1.46
CA ALA A 267 -21.81 -16.36 -2.75
C ALA A 267 -20.46 -15.66 -2.56
N SER A 268 -19.42 -16.19 -3.19
CA SER A 268 -18.06 -15.66 -3.10
C SER A 268 -17.46 -15.38 -4.48
N GLY A 269 -16.62 -14.33 -4.56
CA GLY A 269 -15.90 -13.94 -5.79
C GLY A 269 -14.60 -14.71 -6.01
N LEU A 270 -14.60 -16.03 -5.78
CA LEU A 270 -13.38 -16.84 -5.71
C LEU A 270 -13.01 -17.55 -7.02
N VAL A 271 -13.84 -17.50 -8.07
CA VAL A 271 -13.61 -18.28 -9.31
C VAL A 271 -12.27 -17.99 -9.98
N GLU A 272 -11.82 -16.74 -9.98
CA GLU A 272 -10.55 -16.35 -10.62
C GLU A 272 -9.32 -16.83 -9.82
N PHE A 273 -9.47 -17.08 -8.53
CA PHE A 273 -8.39 -17.45 -7.61
C PHE A 273 -8.36 -18.95 -7.31
N TYR A 274 -9.54 -19.59 -7.33
CA TYR A 274 -9.76 -21.01 -7.15
C TYR A 274 -10.56 -21.55 -8.35
N PRO A 275 -9.93 -21.70 -9.53
CA PRO A 275 -10.64 -22.13 -10.75
C PRO A 275 -11.16 -23.56 -10.66
N GLU A 276 -10.53 -24.39 -9.82
CA GLU A 276 -10.97 -25.74 -9.52
C GLU A 276 -11.78 -25.72 -8.19
N PRO A 277 -13.12 -25.87 -8.23
CA PRO A 277 -13.94 -25.73 -7.02
C PRO A 277 -13.79 -26.89 -6.02
N SER A 278 -13.36 -28.08 -6.48
CA SER A 278 -13.13 -29.27 -5.65
C SER A 278 -12.16 -29.01 -4.49
N VAL A 279 -11.18 -28.13 -4.66
CA VAL A 279 -10.18 -27.78 -3.64
C VAL A 279 -10.75 -26.98 -2.46
N LEU A 280 -11.98 -26.46 -2.62
CA LEU A 280 -12.70 -25.72 -1.58
C LEU A 280 -13.77 -26.58 -0.91
N VAL A 281 -14.21 -27.69 -1.52
CA VAL A 281 -15.15 -28.63 -0.90
C VAL A 281 -14.50 -29.24 0.33
N ASP A 282 -15.29 -29.39 1.41
CA ASP A 282 -14.90 -29.86 2.73
C ASP A 282 -13.85 -29.01 3.47
N ARG A 283 -13.39 -27.91 2.87
CA ARG A 283 -12.49 -26.97 3.53
C ARG A 283 -13.23 -26.19 4.63
N LYS A 284 -12.58 -26.08 5.79
CA LYS A 284 -13.02 -25.17 6.87
C LYS A 284 -12.61 -23.74 6.53
N VAL A 285 -13.52 -22.80 6.70
CA VAL A 285 -13.34 -21.38 6.35
C VAL A 285 -13.91 -20.49 7.45
N LEU A 286 -13.55 -19.22 7.49
CA LEU A 286 -14.23 -18.25 8.35
C LEU A 286 -15.36 -17.55 7.61
N VAL A 287 -16.53 -17.45 8.24
CA VAL A 287 -17.74 -16.86 7.68
C VAL A 287 -18.26 -15.74 8.58
N LEU A 288 -18.49 -14.58 7.98
CA LEU A 288 -19.23 -13.49 8.62
C LEU A 288 -20.74 -13.74 8.48
N CYS A 289 -21.40 -14.02 9.61
CA CYS A 289 -22.74 -14.60 9.68
C CYS A 289 -23.86 -13.57 9.96
N ASN A 290 -23.54 -12.38 10.48
CA ASN A 290 -24.55 -11.37 10.84
C ASN A 290 -24.64 -10.18 9.88
N LEU A 291 -24.22 -10.36 8.62
CA LEU A 291 -24.54 -9.41 7.56
C LEU A 291 -26.00 -9.55 7.14
N LYS A 292 -26.57 -8.46 6.61
CA LYS A 292 -27.86 -8.56 5.92
C LYS A 292 -27.70 -9.41 4.67
N PRO A 293 -28.62 -10.37 4.43
CA PRO A 293 -28.63 -11.12 3.20
C PRO A 293 -28.59 -10.19 1.98
N ARG A 294 -27.77 -10.53 0.98
CA ARG A 294 -27.62 -9.77 -0.26
C ARG A 294 -27.92 -10.63 -1.47
N LYS A 295 -28.74 -10.10 -2.38
CA LYS A 295 -29.04 -10.72 -3.67
C LYS A 295 -27.87 -10.50 -4.63
N MET A 296 -27.36 -11.57 -5.23
CA MET A 296 -26.36 -11.57 -6.30
C MET A 296 -26.95 -12.31 -7.50
N GLY A 297 -27.41 -11.58 -8.51
CA GLY A 297 -28.20 -12.19 -9.59
C GLY A 297 -29.49 -12.81 -9.03
N ASN A 298 -29.75 -14.08 -9.30
CA ASN A 298 -30.87 -14.83 -8.76
C ASN A 298 -30.55 -15.61 -7.47
N PHE A 299 -29.31 -15.49 -6.97
CA PHE A 299 -28.87 -16.17 -5.76
C PHE A 299 -28.91 -15.24 -4.54
N MET A 300 -29.35 -15.76 -3.39
CA MET A 300 -29.40 -15.02 -2.13
C MET A 300 -28.24 -15.42 -1.23
N SER A 301 -27.26 -14.54 -1.04
CA SER A 301 -26.12 -14.78 -0.16
C SER A 301 -26.44 -14.37 1.28
N ASN A 302 -26.29 -15.31 2.23
CA ASN A 302 -26.61 -15.17 3.65
C ASN A 302 -25.36 -15.14 4.54
N GLY A 303 -24.29 -14.56 4.02
CA GLY A 303 -23.01 -14.44 4.71
C GLY A 303 -21.91 -14.02 3.75
N MET A 304 -20.67 -14.09 4.24
CA MET A 304 -19.48 -13.77 3.45
C MET A 304 -18.31 -14.60 3.98
N VAL A 305 -17.63 -15.31 3.09
CA VAL A 305 -16.38 -16.02 3.40
C VAL A 305 -15.25 -14.99 3.51
N LEU A 306 -14.51 -15.02 4.62
CA LEU A 306 -13.38 -14.12 4.83
C LEU A 306 -12.13 -14.65 4.11
N CYS A 307 -11.54 -13.77 3.32
CA CYS A 307 -10.32 -14.06 2.56
C CYS A 307 -9.28 -12.98 2.80
N ALA A 308 -8.00 -13.34 2.75
CA ALA A 308 -6.92 -12.39 2.61
C ALA A 308 -6.68 -12.09 1.13
N SER A 309 -6.39 -10.83 0.83
CA SER A 309 -5.99 -10.36 -0.49
C SER A 309 -4.72 -9.53 -0.37
N ASN A 310 -3.81 -9.69 -1.32
CA ASN A 310 -2.66 -8.79 -1.41
C ASN A 310 -3.11 -7.37 -1.84
N PRO A 311 -2.28 -6.33 -1.62
CA PRO A 311 -2.71 -4.94 -1.86
C PRO A 311 -3.18 -4.62 -3.28
N ASP A 312 -2.65 -5.30 -4.29
CA ASP A 312 -3.03 -5.17 -5.71
C ASP A 312 -4.16 -6.13 -6.13
N LYS A 313 -4.64 -6.99 -5.22
CA LYS A 313 -5.69 -8.01 -5.42
C LYS A 313 -5.38 -9.02 -6.52
N SER A 314 -4.12 -9.18 -6.90
CA SER A 314 -3.68 -10.22 -7.84
C SER A 314 -3.74 -11.63 -7.24
N LYS A 315 -3.79 -11.72 -5.90
CA LYS A 315 -3.91 -12.98 -5.16
C LYS A 315 -4.93 -12.85 -4.02
N VAL A 316 -5.79 -13.85 -3.90
CA VAL A 316 -6.76 -14.01 -2.81
C VAL A 316 -6.63 -15.41 -2.26
N GLU A 317 -6.55 -15.52 -0.93
CA GLU A 317 -6.48 -16.78 -0.20
C GLU A 317 -7.55 -16.82 0.89
N VAL A 318 -8.23 -17.96 1.02
CA VAL A 318 -9.21 -18.16 2.09
C VAL A 318 -8.51 -18.20 3.46
N VAL A 319 -9.13 -17.64 4.49
CA VAL A 319 -8.63 -17.73 5.86
C VAL A 319 -8.86 -19.11 6.44
N ASP A 320 -7.78 -19.77 6.86
CA ASP A 320 -7.79 -21.11 7.42
C ASP A 320 -7.91 -21.06 8.95
N PRO A 321 -8.98 -21.63 9.53
CA PRO A 321 -9.05 -21.83 10.97
C PRO A 321 -8.06 -22.92 11.42
N PRO A 322 -7.70 -22.98 12.71
CA PRO A 322 -6.89 -24.05 13.27
C PRO A 322 -7.50 -25.43 13.03
N GLU A 323 -6.64 -26.46 12.96
CA GLU A 323 -7.08 -27.84 12.72
C GLU A 323 -8.12 -28.34 13.75
N ALA A 324 -7.91 -27.96 15.02
CA ALA A 324 -8.78 -28.32 16.15
C ALA A 324 -10.17 -27.64 16.10
N ALA A 325 -10.35 -26.58 15.31
CA ALA A 325 -11.59 -25.82 15.25
C ALA A 325 -12.75 -26.66 14.70
N GLN A 326 -13.92 -26.57 15.33
CA GLN A 326 -15.13 -27.26 14.92
C GLN A 326 -16.06 -26.35 14.13
N VAL A 327 -16.93 -26.95 13.31
CA VAL A 327 -17.94 -26.21 12.56
C VAL A 327 -18.89 -25.52 13.54
N GLY A 328 -19.09 -24.21 13.35
CA GLY A 328 -19.89 -23.35 14.23
C GLY A 328 -19.09 -22.64 15.32
N ASP A 329 -17.82 -22.98 15.54
CA ASP A 329 -16.97 -22.30 16.52
C ASP A 329 -16.88 -20.81 16.21
N LYS A 330 -17.01 -19.98 17.25
CA LYS A 330 -16.94 -18.53 17.14
C LYS A 330 -15.50 -18.05 17.21
N VAL A 331 -15.14 -17.11 16.34
CA VAL A 331 -13.87 -16.40 16.42
C VAL A 331 -13.86 -15.48 17.64
N SER A 332 -12.78 -15.54 18.40
CA SER A 332 -12.52 -14.72 19.58
C SER A 332 -11.25 -13.88 19.40
N PHE A 333 -11.10 -12.87 20.27
CA PHE A 333 -9.97 -11.93 20.25
C PHE A 333 -9.40 -11.79 21.67
N PRO A 334 -8.63 -12.77 22.18
CA PRO A 334 -8.20 -12.81 23.58
C PRO A 334 -7.44 -11.56 24.05
N THR A 335 -6.79 -10.85 23.12
CA THR A 335 -6.06 -9.62 23.40
C THR A 335 -6.97 -8.42 23.74
N LEU A 336 -8.29 -8.54 23.56
CA LEU A 336 -9.29 -7.56 24.04
C LEU A 336 -9.72 -7.81 25.50
N GLY A 337 -9.17 -8.84 26.16
CA GLY A 337 -9.53 -9.24 27.52
C GLY A 337 -10.66 -10.26 27.53
N ASP A 338 -11.47 -10.25 28.58
CA ASP A 338 -12.60 -11.16 28.72
C ASP A 338 -13.67 -10.88 27.66
N ASN A 339 -13.75 -11.76 26.67
CA ASN A 339 -14.70 -11.68 25.56
C ASN A 339 -16.09 -12.23 25.91
N SER A 340 -16.27 -12.87 27.07
CA SER A 340 -17.56 -13.44 27.47
C SER A 340 -18.67 -12.38 27.59
N LYS A 341 -18.28 -11.13 27.84
CA LYS A 341 -19.19 -9.97 27.93
C LYS A 341 -19.60 -9.38 26.58
N TYR A 342 -18.98 -9.81 25.47
CA TYR A 342 -19.23 -9.23 24.14
C TYR A 342 -20.16 -10.10 23.31
N GLU A 343 -21.23 -9.48 22.81
CA GLU A 343 -22.25 -10.14 22.00
C GLU A 343 -22.27 -9.60 20.57
N ALA A 344 -22.40 -10.52 19.62
CA ALA A 344 -22.59 -10.15 18.23
C ALA A 344 -23.95 -9.46 18.06
N TRP A 345 -23.99 -8.42 17.25
CA TRP A 345 -25.21 -7.65 17.04
C TRP A 345 -26.12 -8.28 16.00
N ALA A 346 -27.42 -7.99 16.12
CA ALA A 346 -28.40 -8.38 15.11
C ALA A 346 -28.10 -7.73 13.73
N PRO A 347 -28.38 -8.42 12.61
CA PRO A 347 -28.03 -7.94 11.26
C PRO A 347 -28.55 -6.54 10.91
N ASN A 348 -29.73 -6.17 11.42
CA ASN A 348 -30.29 -4.84 11.23
C ASN A 348 -29.43 -3.73 11.85
N LYS A 349 -28.86 -3.99 13.03
CA LYS A 349 -28.03 -3.02 13.75
C LYS A 349 -26.65 -2.92 13.11
N VAL A 350 -26.06 -4.06 12.70
CA VAL A 350 -24.79 -4.14 11.95
C VAL A 350 -24.84 -3.28 10.69
N ALA A 351 -25.88 -3.46 9.87
CA ALA A 351 -26.04 -2.71 8.62
C ALA A 351 -26.35 -1.21 8.87
N LYS A 352 -27.24 -0.88 9.82
CA LYS A 352 -27.62 0.51 10.11
C LYS A 352 -26.43 1.34 10.61
N LYS A 353 -25.53 0.72 11.37
CA LYS A 353 -24.34 1.37 11.94
C LYS A 353 -23.08 1.17 11.11
N LYS A 354 -23.19 0.49 9.95
CA LYS A 354 -22.07 0.22 9.02
C LYS A 354 -20.87 -0.42 9.72
N ILE A 355 -21.13 -1.39 10.60
CA ILE A 355 -20.11 -1.95 11.49
C ILE A 355 -19.00 -2.61 10.68
N PHE A 356 -19.35 -3.45 9.69
CA PHE A 356 -18.36 -4.11 8.85
C PHE A 356 -17.54 -3.10 8.04
N GLU A 357 -18.16 -2.08 7.47
CA GLU A 357 -17.47 -1.04 6.69
C GLU A 357 -16.50 -0.21 7.55
N ASN A 358 -16.76 -0.06 8.85
CA ASN A 358 -15.85 0.59 9.79
C ASN A 358 -14.73 -0.34 10.26
N VAL A 359 -14.95 -1.66 10.26
CA VAL A 359 -13.99 -2.67 10.71
C VAL A 359 -13.04 -3.09 9.57
N ALA A 360 -13.56 -3.26 8.35
CA ALA A 360 -12.86 -3.82 7.20
C ALA A 360 -11.53 -3.10 6.83
N PRO A 361 -11.40 -1.77 6.90
CA PRO A 361 -10.12 -1.10 6.62
C PRO A 361 -8.99 -1.53 7.56
N ASN A 362 -9.33 -2.00 8.75
CA ASN A 362 -8.41 -2.42 9.80
C ASN A 362 -8.28 -3.95 9.89
N LEU A 363 -8.93 -4.70 9.02
CA LEU A 363 -8.75 -6.14 8.88
C LEU A 363 -7.57 -6.41 7.95
N LYS A 364 -6.50 -6.99 8.50
CA LYS A 364 -5.21 -7.19 7.83
C LYS A 364 -4.68 -8.59 8.08
N THR A 365 -3.63 -8.95 7.35
CA THR A 365 -2.75 -10.06 7.72
C THR A 365 -1.44 -9.49 8.25
N ASN A 366 -0.90 -10.05 9.32
CA ASN A 366 0.39 -9.62 9.87
C ASN A 366 1.57 -10.35 9.20
N GLY A 367 2.79 -10.08 9.66
CA GLY A 367 4.02 -10.71 9.14
C GLY A 367 4.06 -12.24 9.31
N ASN A 368 3.26 -12.79 10.23
CA ASN A 368 3.14 -14.23 10.46
C ASN A 368 2.03 -14.87 9.60
N LYS A 369 1.41 -14.11 8.69
CA LYS A 369 0.27 -14.55 7.86
C LYS A 369 -0.95 -14.91 8.72
N GLU A 370 -1.11 -14.24 9.85
CA GLU A 370 -2.28 -14.39 10.72
C GLU A 370 -3.25 -13.25 10.41
N PRO A 371 -4.57 -13.50 10.24
CA PRO A 371 -5.55 -12.44 10.17
C PRO A 371 -5.63 -11.73 11.52
N VAL A 372 -5.59 -10.40 11.46
CA VAL A 372 -5.63 -9.50 12.61
C VAL A 372 -6.61 -8.37 12.36
N TRP A 373 -7.27 -7.92 13.42
CA TRP A 373 -7.95 -6.63 13.44
C TRP A 373 -7.09 -5.61 14.18
N ILE A 374 -6.84 -4.46 13.57
CA ILE A 374 -6.12 -3.35 14.19
C ILE A 374 -7.13 -2.48 14.95
N GLY A 375 -7.02 -2.49 16.28
CA GLY A 375 -7.88 -1.73 17.17
C GLY A 375 -7.62 -0.21 17.09
N PRO A 376 -8.50 0.63 17.65
CA PRO A 376 -8.28 2.07 17.76
C PRO A 376 -7.02 2.46 18.55
N ASP A 377 -6.50 1.55 19.37
CA ASP A 377 -5.26 1.68 20.13
C ASP A 377 -4.01 1.26 19.31
N ASN A 378 -4.18 1.00 18.01
CA ASN A 378 -3.16 0.49 17.09
C ASN A 378 -2.57 -0.87 17.49
N LYS A 379 -3.25 -1.65 18.34
CA LYS A 379 -2.85 -3.01 18.65
C LYS A 379 -3.46 -4.01 17.68
N GLU A 380 -2.71 -5.07 17.43
CA GLU A 380 -3.17 -6.20 16.63
C GLU A 380 -3.96 -7.18 17.51
N HIS A 381 -5.15 -7.54 17.03
CA HIS A 381 -6.00 -8.54 17.65
C HIS A 381 -6.18 -9.71 16.69
N ASN A 382 -5.45 -10.80 16.96
CA ASN A 382 -5.53 -12.03 16.18
C ASN A 382 -6.92 -12.67 16.26
N PHE A 383 -7.32 -13.30 15.16
CA PHE A 383 -8.47 -14.19 15.13
C PHE A 383 -8.07 -15.51 15.77
N VAL A 384 -8.72 -15.88 16.88
CA VAL A 384 -8.43 -17.09 17.63
C VAL A 384 -9.67 -17.96 17.71
N VAL A 385 -9.52 -19.24 17.42
CA VAL A 385 -10.55 -20.28 17.52
C VAL A 385 -9.96 -21.49 18.24
N ALA A 386 -10.68 -22.07 19.20
CA ALA A 386 -10.19 -23.22 19.99
C ALA A 386 -8.76 -22.99 20.55
N ASP A 387 -8.52 -21.80 21.11
CA ASP A 387 -7.24 -21.36 21.68
C ASP A 387 -6.03 -21.32 20.71
N ALA A 388 -6.27 -21.46 19.41
CA ALA A 388 -5.25 -21.36 18.37
C ALA A 388 -5.57 -20.24 17.37
N LYS A 389 -4.53 -19.66 16.77
CA LYS A 389 -4.69 -18.56 15.81
C LYS A 389 -5.04 -19.09 14.43
N CYS A 390 -5.95 -18.38 13.74
CA CYS A 390 -6.20 -18.61 12.33
C CYS A 390 -4.97 -18.17 11.50
N SER A 391 -4.89 -18.62 10.24
CA SER A 391 -3.77 -18.31 9.36
C SER A 391 -4.22 -18.16 7.91
N VAL A 392 -3.33 -17.65 7.06
CA VAL A 392 -3.45 -17.70 5.60
C VAL A 392 -2.19 -18.31 5.00
N PRO A 393 -2.27 -18.96 3.82
CA PRO A 393 -1.15 -19.72 3.28
C PRO A 393 0.12 -18.89 3.02
N THR A 394 -0.01 -17.73 2.38
CA THR A 394 1.15 -16.96 1.91
C THR A 394 1.05 -15.45 2.04
N ILE A 395 -0.16 -14.88 2.11
CA ILE A 395 -0.33 -13.43 2.14
C ILE A 395 0.03 -12.87 3.52
N SER A 396 1.13 -12.11 3.59
CA SER A 396 1.43 -11.19 4.70
C SER A 396 1.14 -9.76 4.28
N ASP A 397 0.82 -8.89 5.25
CA ASP A 397 0.58 -7.45 5.03
C ASP A 397 -0.53 -7.14 4.00
N GLY A 398 -1.45 -8.09 3.82
CA GLY A 398 -2.64 -7.98 2.96
C GLY A 398 -3.87 -7.45 3.69
N ASN A 399 -4.96 -7.28 2.94
CA ASN A 399 -6.28 -6.94 3.48
C ASN A 399 -7.09 -8.22 3.72
N VAL A 400 -7.81 -8.30 4.83
CA VAL A 400 -8.81 -9.35 5.06
C VAL A 400 -10.19 -8.77 4.78
N SER A 401 -10.97 -9.43 3.92
CA SER A 401 -12.27 -8.95 3.46
C SER A 401 -13.26 -10.07 3.22
#